data_AF-A0A1H3TM24-F1
#
_entry.id   AF-A0A1H3TM24-F1
#
_cell.length_a   1.000
_cell.length_b   1.000
_cell.length_c   1.000
_cell.angle_alpha   90.00
_cell.angle_beta   90.00
_cell.angle_gamma   90.00
#
_symmetry.space_group_name_H-M   'P 1'
#
loop_
_entity.id
_entity.type
_entity.pdbx_description
1 polymer ?
#
loop_
_entity_poly.entity_id
_entity_poly.type
_entity_poly.pdbx_seq_one_letter_code
_entity_poly.pdbx_strand_id
1 'polypeptide(L)'
;MPFSNYRITSPFGWRNHPVRGGREWHTGIDLVKSHRAPILAFTDGEVLFAGFGKSGTGFGGYGNVVLVKDRNNRGQLYAHLDSVSVRKGQKLKKGQEIGKQGSTGVSTGSHLHFEVRKKAQPTPPYGWESDRQNNCLDPTEYLQLFEAMKKATTSAVLRKGASGSTVRRLQNMLLTVGEKLPRYGADGKLGNETVEAIKAFQKRQGIAVDGAAGPQTFGALEKAIPKYSRVLRQQSKMLSGNDVKAIQRVVGVKDDGKYGPVTAAAVKDYQRKYGLTVDGAVGPQTWGHMFG
;
A
#
# COMPACT_ATOMS: atom_id res chain seq x y z
N MET A 1 -16.89 2.63 7.77
CA MET A 1 -15.86 1.60 7.51
C MET A 1 -15.98 1.15 6.06
N PRO A 2 -14.89 0.95 5.30
CA PRO A 2 -14.95 0.56 3.87
C PRO A 2 -15.73 -0.73 3.58
N PHE A 3 -15.86 -1.60 4.59
CA PHE A 3 -16.52 -2.90 4.50
C PHE A 3 -17.76 -3.02 5.38
N SER A 4 -18.48 -1.92 5.66
CA SER A 4 -19.63 -1.92 6.59
C SER A 4 -20.72 -2.96 6.28
N ASN A 5 -20.79 -3.42 5.02
CA ASN A 5 -21.77 -4.40 4.55
C ASN A 5 -21.21 -5.83 4.46
N TYR A 6 -20.03 -6.08 5.04
CA TYR A 6 -19.33 -7.36 5.02
C TYR A 6 -18.89 -7.75 6.43
N ARG A 7 -18.79 -9.05 6.69
CA ARG A 7 -18.04 -9.57 7.83
C ARG A 7 -16.62 -9.94 7.38
N ILE A 8 -15.60 -9.38 8.03
CA ILE A 8 -14.21 -9.80 7.82
C ILE A 8 -14.03 -11.15 8.53
N THR A 9 -13.66 -12.19 7.79
CA THR A 9 -13.42 -13.53 8.34
C THR A 9 -11.94 -13.87 8.45
N SER A 10 -11.08 -13.23 7.66
CA SER A 10 -9.63 -13.39 7.74
C SER A 10 -8.94 -12.04 7.45
N PRO A 11 -8.11 -11.52 8.37
CA PRO A 11 -7.38 -10.27 8.17
C PRO A 11 -6.13 -10.46 7.28
N PHE A 12 -5.54 -9.34 6.89
CA PHE A 12 -4.28 -9.29 6.14
C PHE A 12 -3.07 -9.65 7.03
N GLY A 13 -2.05 -10.29 6.45
CA GLY A 13 -0.78 -10.57 7.12
C GLY A 13 -0.62 -12.02 7.62
N TRP A 14 0.23 -12.22 8.63
CA TRP A 14 0.56 -13.55 9.16
C TRP A 14 -0.64 -14.18 9.89
N ARG A 15 -1.04 -15.38 9.47
CA ARG A 15 -2.05 -16.20 10.14
C ARG A 15 -1.54 -17.62 10.39
N ASN A 16 -2.15 -18.32 11.34
CA ASN A 16 -1.96 -19.76 11.49
C ASN A 16 -2.75 -20.46 10.38
N HIS A 17 -2.11 -21.37 9.64
CA HIS A 17 -2.75 -22.09 8.54
C HIS A 17 -3.91 -22.94 9.08
N PRO A 18 -5.14 -22.77 8.58
CA PRO A 18 -6.34 -23.32 9.21
C PRO A 18 -6.52 -24.86 9.10
N VAL A 19 -5.56 -25.58 8.53
CA VAL A 19 -5.70 -27.01 8.20
C VAL A 19 -4.40 -27.80 8.40
N ARG A 20 -3.23 -27.26 8.01
CA ARG A 20 -1.95 -27.99 8.03
C ARG A 20 -1.03 -27.67 9.21
N GLY A 21 -1.38 -26.70 10.05
CA GLY A 21 -0.42 -26.06 10.95
C GLY A 21 0.63 -25.22 10.19
N GLY A 22 1.31 -24.33 10.91
CA GLY A 22 2.30 -23.40 10.33
C GLY A 22 1.77 -21.98 10.10
N ARG A 23 2.67 -21.05 9.77
CA ARG A 23 2.38 -19.62 9.52
C ARG A 23 2.20 -19.40 8.02
N GLU A 24 1.04 -18.91 7.60
CA GLU A 24 0.75 -18.50 6.22
C GLU A 24 0.68 -16.98 6.14
N TRP A 25 1.19 -16.38 5.05
CA TRP A 25 1.00 -14.97 4.77
C TRP A 25 -0.22 -14.74 3.88
N HIS A 26 -1.21 -14.02 4.40
CA HIS A 26 -2.42 -13.67 3.67
C HIS A 26 -2.25 -12.32 2.94
N THR A 27 -2.29 -12.34 1.61
CA THR A 27 -2.05 -11.19 0.72
C THR A 27 -3.21 -10.22 0.58
N GLY A 28 -4.33 -10.52 1.23
CA GLY A 28 -5.56 -9.74 1.18
C GLY A 28 -6.36 -9.87 2.47
N ILE A 29 -7.66 -9.66 2.36
CA ILE A 29 -8.64 -9.94 3.41
C ILE A 29 -9.75 -10.82 2.83
N ASP A 30 -10.33 -11.66 3.69
CA ASP A 30 -11.48 -12.47 3.32
C ASP A 30 -12.74 -11.82 3.90
N LEU A 31 -13.69 -11.53 3.02
CA LEU A 31 -14.93 -10.83 3.30
C LEU A 31 -16.12 -11.73 2.98
N VAL A 32 -17.11 -11.79 3.86
CA VAL A 32 -18.29 -12.63 3.68
C VAL A 32 -19.58 -11.81 3.71
N LYS A 33 -20.43 -12.12 2.73
CA LYS A 33 -21.88 -11.87 2.63
C LYS A 33 -22.58 -13.21 2.33
N SER A 34 -23.87 -13.18 2.00
CA SER A 34 -24.56 -14.35 1.44
C SER A 34 -23.93 -14.77 0.10
N HIS A 35 -23.96 -16.08 -0.18
CA HIS A 35 -23.53 -16.60 -1.47
C HIS A 35 -24.33 -15.93 -2.61
N ARG A 36 -23.65 -15.62 -3.72
CA ARG A 36 -24.16 -14.82 -4.85
C ARG A 36 -24.62 -13.40 -4.52
N ALA A 37 -24.34 -12.88 -3.34
CA ALA A 37 -24.56 -11.47 -3.06
C ALA A 37 -23.73 -10.59 -4.03
N PRO A 38 -24.26 -9.42 -4.44
CA PRO A 38 -23.48 -8.45 -5.20
C PRO A 38 -22.19 -8.08 -4.48
N ILE A 39 -21.07 -8.14 -5.22
CA ILE A 39 -19.81 -7.53 -4.86
C ILE A 39 -19.69 -6.21 -5.61
N LEU A 40 -19.41 -5.15 -4.87
CA LEU A 40 -19.31 -3.80 -5.40
C LEU A 40 -17.85 -3.35 -5.46
N ALA A 41 -17.52 -2.50 -6.42
CA ALA A 41 -16.22 -1.87 -6.51
C ALA A 41 -15.96 -0.98 -5.29
N PHE A 42 -14.84 -1.19 -4.59
CA PHE A 42 -14.45 -0.39 -3.43
C PHE A 42 -13.85 0.97 -3.81
N THR A 43 -13.35 1.11 -5.03
CA THR A 43 -12.78 2.35 -5.57
C THR A 43 -13.33 2.66 -6.96
N ASP A 44 -13.19 3.91 -7.40
CA ASP A 44 -13.24 4.21 -8.83
C ASP A 44 -12.02 3.59 -9.53
N GLY A 45 -12.10 3.30 -10.83
CA GLY A 45 -10.95 2.78 -11.57
C GLY A 45 -11.24 2.25 -12.96
N GLU A 46 -10.29 1.51 -13.50
CA GLU A 46 -10.38 0.83 -14.80
C GLU A 46 -10.12 -0.68 -14.65
N VAL A 47 -10.97 -1.51 -15.23
CA VAL A 47 -10.81 -2.97 -15.21
C VAL A 47 -9.64 -3.37 -16.12
N LEU A 48 -8.57 -3.92 -15.53
CA LEU A 48 -7.44 -4.47 -16.27
C LEU A 48 -7.65 -5.95 -16.64
N PHE A 49 -8.42 -6.68 -15.84
CA PHE A 49 -8.74 -8.09 -16.07
C PHE A 49 -10.12 -8.42 -15.50
N ALA A 50 -10.86 -9.28 -16.21
CA ALA A 50 -12.15 -9.82 -15.82
C ALA A 50 -12.31 -11.22 -16.43
N GLY A 51 -12.39 -12.25 -15.59
CA GLY A 51 -12.54 -13.64 -16.04
C GLY A 51 -11.85 -14.65 -15.12
N PHE A 52 -11.71 -15.90 -15.59
CA PHE A 52 -11.08 -16.96 -14.81
C PHE A 52 -9.54 -16.83 -14.78
N GLY A 53 -8.96 -16.83 -13.59
CA GLY A 53 -7.53 -16.71 -13.36
C GLY A 53 -6.76 -17.96 -13.78
N LYS A 54 -5.79 -17.80 -14.68
CA LYS A 54 -4.93 -18.88 -15.15
C LYS A 54 -3.58 -18.90 -14.42
N SER A 55 -3.00 -20.08 -14.23
CA SER A 55 -1.63 -20.23 -13.72
C SER A 55 -0.64 -19.42 -14.56
N GLY A 56 0.40 -18.86 -13.92
CA GLY A 56 1.39 -18.00 -14.58
C GLY A 56 0.96 -16.55 -14.82
N THR A 57 -0.33 -16.22 -14.67
CA THR A 57 -0.83 -14.85 -14.89
C THR A 57 -0.77 -13.94 -13.66
N GLY A 58 -0.37 -14.48 -12.50
CA GLY A 58 -0.54 -13.82 -11.20
C GLY A 58 -1.95 -14.00 -10.60
N PHE A 59 -2.83 -14.78 -11.24
CA PHE A 59 -4.18 -15.14 -10.73
C PHE A 59 -4.42 -16.65 -10.62
N GLY A 60 -3.37 -17.47 -10.70
CA GLY A 60 -3.51 -18.93 -10.53
C GLY A 60 -4.13 -19.28 -9.18
N GLY A 61 -5.19 -20.09 -9.19
CA GLY A 61 -5.90 -20.51 -7.99
C GLY A 61 -6.97 -19.54 -7.47
N TYR A 62 -7.05 -18.31 -7.98
CA TYR A 62 -8.02 -17.31 -7.50
C TYR A 62 -9.46 -17.49 -8.06
N GLY A 63 -9.65 -18.38 -9.04
CA GLY A 63 -10.97 -18.59 -9.67
C GLY A 63 -11.36 -17.43 -10.58
N ASN A 64 -12.64 -17.03 -10.55
CA ASN A 64 -13.07 -15.82 -11.25
C ASN A 64 -12.55 -14.57 -10.54
N VAL A 65 -11.87 -13.72 -11.31
CA VAL A 65 -11.17 -12.53 -10.82
C VAL A 65 -11.61 -11.30 -11.60
N VAL A 66 -11.71 -10.19 -10.88
CA VAL A 66 -11.68 -8.84 -11.44
C VAL A 66 -10.48 -8.11 -10.86
N LEU A 67 -9.63 -7.52 -11.70
CA LEU A 67 -8.58 -6.61 -11.29
C LEU A 67 -8.91 -5.20 -11.77
N VAL A 68 -9.03 -4.25 -10.86
CA VAL A 68 -9.27 -2.84 -11.15
C VAL A 68 -8.02 -2.03 -10.81
N LYS A 69 -7.52 -1.23 -11.75
CA LYS A 69 -6.51 -0.22 -11.49
C LYS A 69 -7.19 1.04 -10.97
N ASP A 70 -6.82 1.47 -9.78
CA ASP A 70 -7.29 2.73 -9.22
C ASP A 70 -6.43 3.93 -9.66
N ARG A 71 -6.83 5.13 -9.21
CA ARG A 71 -6.13 6.39 -9.51
C ARG A 71 -4.70 6.46 -8.97
N ASN A 72 -4.34 5.62 -8.00
CA ASN A 72 -3.02 5.57 -7.37
C ASN A 72 -2.14 4.47 -7.98
N ASN A 73 -2.56 3.93 -9.14
CA ASN A 73 -1.88 2.82 -9.82
C ASN A 73 -1.76 1.55 -8.95
N ARG A 74 -2.69 1.35 -8.01
CA ARG A 74 -2.82 0.12 -7.22
C ARG A 74 -3.82 -0.81 -7.87
N GLY A 75 -3.59 -2.12 -7.70
CA GLY A 75 -4.46 -3.16 -8.23
C GLY A 75 -5.45 -3.62 -7.17
N GLN A 76 -6.72 -3.30 -7.35
CA GLN A 76 -7.83 -3.77 -6.51
C GLN A 76 -8.31 -5.11 -7.06
N LEU A 77 -7.92 -6.20 -6.41
CA LEU A 77 -8.22 -7.56 -6.86
C LEU A 77 -9.41 -8.13 -6.09
N TYR A 78 -10.39 -8.64 -6.83
CA TYR A 78 -11.57 -9.32 -6.29
C TYR A 78 -11.57 -10.74 -6.83
N ALA A 79 -11.50 -11.73 -5.95
CA ALA A 79 -11.34 -13.14 -6.31
C ALA A 79 -12.41 -14.05 -5.70
N HIS A 80 -12.36 -15.31 -6.12
CA HIS A 80 -13.32 -16.37 -5.80
C HIS A 80 -14.76 -16.05 -6.21
N LEU A 81 -14.96 -15.13 -7.17
CA LEU A 81 -16.29 -14.71 -7.59
C LEU A 81 -17.09 -15.88 -8.17
N ASP A 82 -18.40 -15.90 -7.96
CA ASP A 82 -19.30 -16.86 -8.61
C ASP A 82 -19.43 -16.49 -10.10
N SER A 83 -19.66 -15.20 -10.37
CA SER A 83 -19.80 -14.63 -11.70
C SER A 83 -19.18 -13.23 -11.75
N VAL A 84 -18.81 -12.80 -12.96
CA VAL A 84 -18.22 -11.49 -13.25
C VAL A 84 -19.20 -10.66 -14.08
N SER A 85 -19.46 -9.42 -13.64
CA SER A 85 -20.45 -8.51 -14.24
C SER A 85 -19.80 -7.38 -15.08
N VAL A 86 -18.48 -7.39 -15.23
CA VAL A 86 -17.69 -6.33 -15.89
C VAL A 86 -16.72 -6.90 -16.91
N ARG A 87 -16.15 -6.05 -17.78
CA ARG A 87 -15.19 -6.44 -18.82
C ARG A 87 -13.91 -5.61 -18.79
N LYS A 88 -12.81 -6.16 -19.32
CA LYS A 88 -11.54 -5.43 -19.48
C LYS A 88 -11.74 -4.09 -20.21
N GLY A 89 -11.07 -3.04 -19.75
CA GLY A 89 -11.17 -1.67 -20.27
C GLY A 89 -12.35 -0.86 -19.70
N GLN A 90 -13.29 -1.50 -19.00
CA GLN A 90 -14.43 -0.80 -18.42
C GLN A 90 -13.98 0.16 -17.30
N LYS A 91 -14.42 1.42 -17.38
CA LYS A 91 -14.31 2.37 -16.27
C LYS A 91 -15.40 2.07 -15.24
N LEU A 92 -15.03 2.04 -13.97
CA LEU A 92 -15.93 1.77 -12.85
C LEU A 92 -16.00 2.96 -11.91
N LYS A 93 -17.18 3.18 -11.35
CA LYS A 93 -17.37 3.99 -10.15
C LYS A 93 -17.41 3.10 -8.92
N LYS A 94 -16.93 3.61 -7.80
CA LYS A 94 -17.14 2.99 -6.49
C LYS A 94 -18.63 2.70 -6.30
N GLY A 95 -18.94 1.52 -5.77
CA GLY A 95 -20.31 1.05 -5.56
C GLY A 95 -20.93 0.37 -6.78
N GLN A 96 -20.30 0.43 -7.95
CA GLN A 96 -20.74 -0.32 -9.13
C GLN A 96 -20.51 -1.82 -8.91
N GLU A 97 -21.49 -2.65 -9.29
CA GLU A 97 -21.36 -4.10 -9.20
C GLU A 97 -20.25 -4.61 -10.14
N ILE A 98 -19.40 -5.49 -9.61
CA ILE A 98 -18.30 -6.13 -10.37
C ILE A 98 -18.54 -7.62 -10.62
N GLY A 99 -19.42 -8.24 -9.85
CA GLY A 99 -19.67 -9.67 -9.85
C GLY A 99 -20.45 -10.11 -8.61
N LYS A 100 -20.56 -11.42 -8.43
CA LYS A 100 -21.27 -12.02 -7.29
C LYS A 100 -20.30 -12.83 -6.42
N GLN A 101 -20.54 -12.85 -5.10
CA GLN A 101 -19.73 -13.65 -4.17
C GLN A 101 -19.83 -15.14 -4.50
N GLY A 102 -18.70 -15.84 -4.53
CA GLY A 102 -18.67 -17.27 -4.84
C GLY A 102 -17.61 -18.01 -4.05
N SER A 103 -17.21 -19.16 -4.61
CA SER A 103 -16.17 -20.02 -4.07
C SER A 103 -15.36 -20.67 -5.21
N THR A 104 -15.18 -19.96 -6.33
CA THR A 104 -14.46 -20.50 -7.49
C THR A 104 -12.95 -20.52 -7.23
N GLY A 105 -12.22 -21.41 -7.94
CA GLY A 105 -10.79 -21.60 -7.70
C GLY A 105 -10.51 -22.41 -6.44
N VAL A 106 -9.39 -22.12 -5.77
CA VAL A 106 -8.99 -22.77 -4.52
C VAL A 106 -9.59 -22.00 -3.35
N SER A 107 -10.75 -22.44 -2.87
CA SER A 107 -11.48 -21.81 -1.77
C SER A 107 -12.11 -22.87 -0.87
N THR A 108 -12.14 -22.64 0.44
CA THR A 108 -12.77 -23.53 1.42
C THR A 108 -14.24 -23.20 1.71
N GLY A 109 -14.76 -22.12 1.13
CA GLY A 109 -16.15 -21.69 1.32
C GLY A 109 -16.48 -20.38 0.62
N SER A 110 -17.77 -20.03 0.55
CA SER A 110 -18.22 -18.82 -0.15
C SER A 110 -17.72 -17.54 0.53
N HIS A 111 -16.80 -16.82 -0.11
CA HIS A 111 -16.26 -15.54 0.36
C HIS A 111 -15.68 -14.72 -0.80
N LEU A 112 -15.47 -13.43 -0.57
CA LEU A 112 -14.65 -12.57 -1.41
C LEU A 112 -13.24 -12.52 -0.82
N HIS A 113 -12.24 -12.93 -1.59
CA HIS A 113 -10.85 -12.59 -1.30
C HIS A 113 -10.50 -11.28 -1.98
N PHE A 114 -10.09 -10.28 -1.20
CA PHE A 114 -9.81 -8.92 -1.67
C PHE A 114 -8.37 -8.51 -1.38
N GLU A 115 -7.62 -8.13 -2.42
CA GLU A 115 -6.25 -7.61 -2.28
C GLU A 115 -6.14 -6.16 -2.77
N VAL A 116 -5.19 -5.43 -2.19
CA VAL A 116 -4.67 -4.19 -2.76
C VAL A 116 -3.21 -4.42 -3.17
N ARG A 117 -2.98 -4.68 -4.46
CA ARG A 117 -1.63 -4.84 -5.01
C ARG A 117 -0.94 -3.50 -5.11
N LYS A 118 0.35 -3.46 -4.76
CA LYS A 118 1.17 -2.24 -4.81
C LYS A 118 1.31 -1.68 -6.23
N LYS A 119 1.17 -2.49 -7.26
CA LYS A 119 1.24 -2.03 -8.65
C LYS A 119 0.15 -2.70 -9.45
N ALA A 120 -0.46 -1.94 -10.35
CA ALA A 120 -1.31 -2.46 -11.41
C ALA A 120 -0.57 -2.36 -12.75
N GLN A 121 -0.50 -3.47 -13.48
CA GLN A 121 0.05 -3.52 -14.83
C GLN A 121 -1.00 -4.09 -15.80
N PRO A 122 -1.08 -3.60 -17.04
CA PRO A 122 -2.13 -4.00 -18.00
C PRO A 122 -1.90 -5.39 -18.62
N THR A 123 -0.74 -5.99 -18.39
CA THR A 123 -0.33 -7.30 -18.89
C THR A 123 0.05 -8.23 -17.74
N PRO A 124 -0.04 -9.56 -17.92
CA PRO A 124 0.49 -10.53 -16.96
C PRO A 124 1.95 -10.21 -16.56
N PRO A 125 2.32 -10.34 -15.28
CA PRO A 125 1.55 -10.95 -14.18
C PRO A 125 0.61 -9.96 -13.46
N TYR A 126 0.19 -8.89 -14.13
CA TYR A 126 -0.74 -7.86 -13.62
C TYR A 126 -0.28 -7.24 -12.31
N GLY A 127 1.02 -6.95 -12.23
CA GLY A 127 1.65 -6.37 -11.04
C GLY A 127 1.86 -7.34 -9.87
N TRP A 128 1.63 -8.65 -10.06
CA TRP A 128 2.00 -9.66 -9.08
C TRP A 128 3.53 -9.87 -9.05
N GLU A 129 4.10 -9.77 -7.86
CA GLU A 129 5.48 -10.17 -7.54
C GLU A 129 5.47 -11.43 -6.66
N SER A 130 6.47 -12.31 -6.81
CA SER A 130 6.56 -13.58 -6.05
C SER A 130 6.76 -13.39 -4.54
N ASP A 131 7.26 -12.21 -4.15
CA ASP A 131 7.35 -11.78 -2.75
C ASP A 131 5.98 -11.34 -2.23
N ARG A 132 5.20 -12.32 -1.79
CA ARG A 132 3.82 -12.13 -1.31
C ARG A 132 3.70 -11.10 -0.17
N GLN A 133 4.70 -11.04 0.72
CA GLN A 133 4.72 -10.09 1.84
C GLN A 133 4.81 -8.65 1.35
N ASN A 134 5.54 -8.43 0.27
CA ASN A 134 5.75 -7.10 -0.28
C ASN A 134 4.85 -6.77 -1.47
N ASN A 135 4.07 -7.72 -1.98
CA ASN A 135 3.25 -7.52 -3.17
C ASN A 135 2.00 -6.66 -2.90
N CYS A 136 1.43 -6.75 -1.69
CA CYS A 136 0.16 -6.13 -1.33
C CYS A 136 0.28 -5.13 -0.18
N LEU A 137 -0.69 -4.23 -0.10
CA LEU A 137 -0.95 -3.33 1.02
C LEU A 137 -2.10 -3.91 1.85
N ASP A 138 -2.20 -3.51 3.12
CA ASP A 138 -3.38 -3.81 3.93
C ASP A 138 -4.62 -3.17 3.28
N PRO A 139 -5.62 -3.96 2.85
CA PRO A 139 -6.80 -3.42 2.18
C PRO A 139 -7.68 -2.51 3.05
N THR A 140 -7.74 -2.79 4.36
CA THR A 140 -8.54 -2.00 5.31
C THR A 140 -7.94 -0.63 5.49
N GLU A 141 -6.64 -0.58 5.75
CA GLU A 141 -5.90 0.67 5.84
C GLU A 141 -6.01 1.43 4.51
N TYR A 142 -5.70 0.77 3.39
CA TYR A 142 -5.70 1.41 2.09
C TYR A 142 -7.04 2.04 1.71
N LEU A 143 -8.17 1.36 1.92
CA LEU A 143 -9.47 1.93 1.54
C LEU A 143 -9.93 3.04 2.48
N GLN A 144 -9.64 2.94 3.79
CA GLN A 144 -9.87 4.08 4.70
C GLN A 144 -9.08 5.30 4.22
N LEU A 145 -7.84 5.06 3.79
CA LEU A 145 -6.96 6.07 3.23
C LEU A 145 -7.51 6.61 1.88
N PHE A 146 -7.96 5.75 0.98
CA PHE A 146 -8.49 6.14 -0.32
C PHE A 146 -9.71 7.07 -0.18
N GLU A 147 -10.64 6.72 0.71
CA GLU A 147 -11.84 7.52 0.98
C GLU A 147 -11.55 8.85 1.66
N ALA A 148 -10.68 8.86 2.68
CA ALA A 148 -10.28 10.08 3.35
C ALA A 148 -9.61 11.06 2.37
N MET A 149 -8.83 10.54 1.41
CA MET A 149 -8.26 11.38 0.35
C MET A 149 -9.29 11.85 -0.64
N LYS A 150 -10.21 11.00 -1.10
CA LYS A 150 -11.28 11.44 -1.99
C LYS A 150 -12.04 12.60 -1.34
N LYS A 151 -12.42 12.47 -0.06
CA LYS A 151 -13.07 13.52 0.74
C LYS A 151 -12.20 14.78 0.92
N ALA A 152 -10.90 14.63 1.22
CA ALA A 152 -9.98 15.78 1.34
C ALA A 152 -9.81 16.51 0.00
N THR A 153 -9.76 15.78 -1.12
CA THR A 153 -9.71 16.34 -2.48
C THR A 153 -11.00 17.06 -2.85
N THR A 154 -12.17 16.58 -2.41
CA THR A 154 -13.46 17.23 -2.71
C THR A 154 -13.85 18.35 -1.76
N SER A 155 -13.30 18.48 -0.52
CA SER A 155 -13.80 19.53 0.38
C SER A 155 -12.91 20.10 1.49
N ALA A 156 -11.62 19.79 1.63
CA ALA A 156 -10.80 20.53 2.61
C ALA A 156 -9.30 20.50 2.34
N VAL A 157 -8.76 21.65 1.94
CA VAL A 157 -7.34 21.96 2.12
C VAL A 157 -7.06 21.96 3.62
N LEU A 158 -6.18 21.06 4.09
CA LEU A 158 -5.81 21.07 5.51
C LEU A 158 -4.87 22.25 5.77
N ARG A 159 -5.25 23.11 6.72
CA ARG A 159 -4.49 24.28 7.15
C ARG A 159 -4.20 24.20 8.65
N LYS A 160 -3.34 25.09 9.13
CA LYS A 160 -3.06 25.26 10.55
C LYS A 160 -4.35 25.33 11.36
N GLY A 161 -4.40 24.59 12.46
CA GLY A 161 -5.59 24.45 13.32
C GLY A 161 -6.50 23.28 12.96
N ALA A 162 -6.34 22.66 11.78
CA ALA A 162 -7.03 21.41 11.47
C ALA A 162 -6.62 20.30 12.46
N SER A 163 -7.54 19.38 12.75
CA SER A 163 -7.26 18.24 13.62
C SER A 163 -8.05 17.00 13.20
N GLY A 164 -7.61 15.84 13.66
CA GLY A 164 -8.27 14.56 13.44
C GLY A 164 -7.41 13.56 12.66
N SER A 165 -8.03 12.46 12.25
CA SER A 165 -7.34 11.34 11.60
C SER A 165 -6.68 11.74 10.27
N THR A 166 -7.27 12.65 9.51
CA THR A 166 -6.69 13.13 8.24
C THR A 166 -5.39 13.90 8.45
N VAL A 167 -5.30 14.69 9.53
CA VAL A 167 -4.06 15.40 9.90
C VAL A 167 -3.00 14.43 10.38
N ARG A 168 -3.38 13.47 11.24
CA ARG A 168 -2.46 12.42 11.72
C ARG A 168 -1.83 11.66 10.57
N ARG A 169 -2.64 11.38 9.57
CA ARG A 169 -2.19 10.72 8.35
C ARG A 169 -1.27 11.60 7.51
N LEU A 170 -1.61 12.87 7.29
CA LEU A 170 -0.70 13.80 6.60
C LEU A 170 0.67 13.80 7.29
N GLN A 171 0.69 13.88 8.62
CA GLN A 171 1.92 13.80 9.41
C GLN A 171 2.66 12.48 9.20
N ASN A 172 1.96 11.33 9.20
CA ASN A 172 2.57 10.04 8.87
C ASN A 172 3.13 9.97 7.44
N MET A 173 2.45 10.56 6.45
CA MET A 173 2.94 10.63 5.07
C MET A 173 4.19 11.49 4.99
N LEU A 174 4.19 12.67 5.63
CA LEU A 174 5.34 13.56 5.76
C LEU A 174 6.54 12.83 6.38
N LEU A 175 6.33 12.12 7.49
CA LEU A 175 7.35 11.27 8.11
C LEU A 175 7.84 10.18 7.15
N THR A 176 6.91 9.53 6.42
CA THR A 176 7.21 8.44 5.46
C THR A 176 8.06 8.91 4.28
N VAL A 177 7.87 10.15 3.82
CA VAL A 177 8.68 10.74 2.74
C VAL A 177 9.93 11.45 3.26
N GLY A 178 10.19 11.36 4.58
CA GLY A 178 11.42 11.83 5.21
C GLY A 178 11.35 13.22 5.87
N GLU A 179 10.20 13.89 5.88
CA GLU A 179 10.05 15.15 6.62
C GLU A 179 10.12 14.92 8.13
N LYS A 180 10.45 15.98 8.87
CA LYS A 180 10.69 15.92 10.31
C LYS A 180 9.51 16.50 11.10
N LEU A 181 9.06 15.76 12.12
CA LEU A 181 8.11 16.20 13.14
C LEU A 181 8.66 15.84 14.54
N PRO A 182 9.80 16.42 14.96
CA PRO A 182 10.54 16.02 16.17
C PRO A 182 9.80 16.20 17.50
N ARG A 183 8.88 17.16 17.61
CA ARG A 183 8.25 17.55 18.89
C ARG A 183 6.97 16.78 19.18
N TYR A 184 6.05 16.71 18.22
CA TYR A 184 4.74 16.08 18.42
C TYR A 184 4.53 14.83 17.57
N GLY A 185 5.37 14.61 16.56
CA GLY A 185 5.18 13.51 15.62
C GLY A 185 3.83 13.59 14.92
N ALA A 186 3.22 12.42 14.65
CA ALA A 186 1.88 12.33 14.10
C ALA A 186 0.82 12.35 15.21
N ASP A 187 0.60 13.51 15.81
CA ASP A 187 -0.35 13.73 16.92
C ASP A 187 -1.80 13.98 16.48
N GLY A 188 -2.04 14.16 15.18
CA GLY A 188 -3.34 14.49 14.61
C GLY A 188 -3.76 15.94 14.74
N LYS A 189 -2.84 16.86 15.07
CA LYS A 189 -3.10 18.31 15.16
C LYS A 189 -2.16 19.08 14.24
N LEU A 190 -2.72 19.89 13.34
CA LEU A 190 -1.96 20.61 12.34
C LEU A 190 -1.45 21.91 12.96
N GLY A 191 -0.40 21.79 13.77
CA GLY A 191 0.30 22.91 14.38
C GLY A 191 1.41 23.48 13.50
N ASN A 192 2.18 24.43 14.05
CA ASN A 192 3.31 25.06 13.35
C ASN A 192 4.31 24.02 12.82
N GLU A 193 4.61 22.99 13.61
CA GLU A 193 5.53 21.94 13.20
C GLU A 193 5.07 21.21 11.93
N THR A 194 3.78 20.87 11.84
CA THR A 194 3.23 20.24 10.64
C THR A 194 3.20 21.19 9.46
N VAL A 195 2.90 22.48 9.67
CA VAL A 195 2.96 23.50 8.61
C VAL A 195 4.37 23.59 8.02
N GLU A 196 5.40 23.63 8.86
CA GLU A 196 6.78 23.73 8.39
C GLU A 196 7.23 22.45 7.66
N ALA A 197 6.79 21.27 8.13
CA ALA A 197 7.01 20.02 7.40
C ALA A 197 6.30 20.01 6.02
N ILE A 198 5.07 20.53 5.93
CA ILE A 198 4.36 20.67 4.65
C ILE A 198 5.13 21.61 3.72
N LYS A 199 5.58 22.77 4.20
CA LYS A 199 6.35 23.73 3.38
C LYS A 199 7.68 23.15 2.92
N ALA A 200 8.40 22.45 3.80
CA ALA A 200 9.65 21.79 3.46
C ALA A 200 9.45 20.76 2.34
N PHE A 201 8.40 19.94 2.46
CA PHE A 201 8.02 18.99 1.43
C PHE A 201 7.64 19.69 0.11
N GLN A 202 6.78 20.70 0.16
CA GLN A 202 6.34 21.47 -1.00
C GLN A 202 7.53 22.08 -1.76
N LYS A 203 8.46 22.69 -1.01
CA LYS A 203 9.69 23.26 -1.55
C LYS A 203 10.55 22.18 -2.22
N ARG A 204 10.71 21.02 -1.60
CA ARG A 204 11.47 19.89 -2.14
C ARG A 204 10.86 19.32 -3.41
N GLN A 205 9.53 19.33 -3.53
CA GLN A 205 8.80 18.84 -4.69
C GLN A 205 8.60 19.90 -5.79
N GLY A 206 9.07 21.13 -5.59
CA GLY A 206 8.91 22.22 -6.56
C GLY A 206 7.45 22.63 -6.79
N ILE A 207 6.58 22.47 -5.77
CA ILE A 207 5.17 22.90 -5.82
C ILE A 207 4.94 24.15 -4.97
N ALA A 208 3.76 24.76 -5.06
CA ALA A 208 3.41 25.95 -4.29
C ALA A 208 3.64 25.74 -2.78
N VAL A 209 4.41 26.65 -2.17
CA VAL A 209 4.81 26.58 -0.75
C VAL A 209 3.86 27.41 0.10
N ASP A 210 2.65 26.91 0.29
CA ASP A 210 1.58 27.60 1.03
C ASP A 210 1.37 27.04 2.45
N GLY A 211 2.10 25.98 2.82
CA GLY A 211 1.99 25.31 4.11
C GLY A 211 0.64 24.62 4.33
N ALA A 212 -0.12 24.41 3.26
CA ALA A 212 -1.42 23.80 3.27
C ALA A 212 -1.41 22.47 2.50
N ALA A 213 -2.01 21.43 3.08
CA ALA A 213 -2.13 20.16 2.39
C ALA A 213 -3.43 20.13 1.57
N GLY A 214 -3.34 20.66 0.35
CA GLY A 214 -4.36 20.53 -0.70
C GLY A 214 -4.09 19.38 -1.67
N PRO A 215 -4.89 19.25 -2.75
CA PRO A 215 -4.75 18.17 -3.73
C PRO A 215 -3.35 18.03 -4.34
N GLN A 216 -2.66 19.15 -4.64
CA GLN A 216 -1.30 19.13 -5.18
C GLN A 216 -0.31 18.54 -4.18
N THR A 217 -0.37 18.98 -2.91
CA THR A 217 0.47 18.48 -1.82
C THR A 217 0.25 16.99 -1.57
N PHE A 218 -1.01 16.55 -1.47
CA PHE A 218 -1.32 15.13 -1.27
C PHE A 218 -0.92 14.25 -2.46
N GLY A 219 -1.16 14.72 -3.68
CA GLY A 219 -0.74 13.99 -4.89
C GLY A 219 0.78 13.87 -5.01
N ALA A 220 1.53 14.90 -4.60
CA ALA A 220 2.97 14.84 -4.51
C ALA A 220 3.44 13.87 -3.41
N LEU A 221 2.83 13.92 -2.22
CA LEU A 221 3.15 12.99 -1.12
C LEU A 221 2.93 11.53 -1.55
N GLU A 222 1.83 11.22 -2.23
CA GLU A 222 1.56 9.86 -2.71
C GLU A 222 2.61 9.35 -3.69
N LYS A 223 3.10 10.21 -4.60
CA LYS A 223 4.16 9.86 -5.56
C LYS A 223 5.51 9.67 -4.86
N ALA A 224 5.78 10.47 -3.83
CA ALA A 224 7.03 10.44 -3.07
C ALA A 224 7.10 9.30 -2.04
N ILE A 225 6.00 8.58 -1.76
CA ILE A 225 6.03 7.42 -0.87
C ILE A 225 6.84 6.30 -1.55
N PRO A 226 7.97 5.87 -0.96
CA PRO A 226 8.86 4.89 -1.59
C PRO A 226 8.18 3.52 -1.74
N LYS A 227 8.55 2.79 -2.80
CA LYS A 227 8.05 1.42 -3.10
C LYS A 227 8.19 0.48 -1.88
N TYR A 228 9.23 0.71 -1.09
CA TYR A 228 9.53 0.01 0.16
C TYR A 228 9.50 1.02 1.31
N SER A 229 8.81 0.67 2.40
CA SER A 229 8.63 1.54 3.57
C SER A 229 8.91 0.84 4.91
N ARG A 230 9.19 -0.47 4.88
CA ARG A 230 9.56 -1.24 6.06
C ARG A 230 10.89 -0.72 6.60
N VAL A 231 10.96 -0.43 7.90
CA VAL A 231 12.23 -0.08 8.53
C VAL A 231 13.16 -1.29 8.51
N LEU A 232 14.26 -1.18 7.77
CA LEU A 232 15.30 -2.20 7.77
C LEU A 232 16.38 -1.82 8.76
N ARG A 233 16.82 -2.76 9.59
CA ARG A 233 17.97 -2.57 10.49
C ARG A 233 18.57 -3.92 10.85
N GLN A 234 19.80 -3.91 11.34
CA GLN A 234 20.43 -5.11 11.83
C GLN A 234 19.69 -5.63 13.08
N GLN A 235 19.41 -6.94 13.10
CA GLN A 235 18.71 -7.64 14.18
C GLN A 235 19.30 -9.04 14.35
N SER A 236 19.07 -9.67 15.51
CA SER A 236 19.52 -11.05 15.79
C SER A 236 19.00 -12.04 14.76
N LYS A 237 17.71 -11.92 14.40
CA LYS A 237 17.13 -12.55 13.22
C LYS A 237 17.21 -11.58 12.05
N MET A 238 18.08 -11.88 11.08
CA MET A 238 18.29 -11.03 9.93
C MET A 238 17.01 -10.83 9.12
N LEU A 239 16.73 -9.57 8.81
CA LEU A 239 15.67 -9.21 7.88
C LEU A 239 16.09 -9.66 6.48
N SER A 240 15.14 -10.14 5.70
CA SER A 240 15.37 -10.51 4.31
C SER A 240 14.22 -10.08 3.41
N GLY A 241 14.50 -9.96 2.12
CA GLY A 241 13.50 -9.59 1.11
C GLY A 241 14.07 -8.81 -0.08
N ASN A 242 13.19 -8.51 -1.04
CA ASN A 242 13.55 -7.71 -2.21
C ASN A 242 13.83 -6.24 -1.87
N ASP A 243 13.28 -5.73 -0.77
CA ASP A 243 13.60 -4.43 -0.20
C ASP A 243 15.06 -4.36 0.26
N VAL A 244 15.55 -5.44 0.89
CA VAL A 244 16.96 -5.57 1.26
C VAL A 244 17.85 -5.65 0.01
N LYS A 245 17.47 -6.41 -1.02
CA LYS A 245 18.23 -6.43 -2.29
C LYS A 245 18.29 -5.05 -2.95
N ALA A 246 17.19 -4.31 -2.92
CA ALA A 246 17.13 -2.97 -3.49
C ALA A 246 18.13 -2.03 -2.82
N ILE A 247 18.17 -1.99 -1.48
CA ILE A 247 19.15 -1.14 -0.78
C ILE A 247 20.58 -1.64 -0.98
N GLN A 248 20.81 -2.96 -1.04
CA GLN A 248 22.14 -3.54 -1.23
C GLN A 248 22.77 -3.09 -2.56
N ARG A 249 21.97 -3.01 -3.62
CA ARG A 249 22.41 -2.47 -4.93
C ARG A 249 22.76 -0.99 -4.87
N VAL A 250 22.00 -0.21 -4.11
CA VAL A 250 22.25 1.23 -3.95
C VAL A 250 23.52 1.50 -3.14
N VAL A 251 23.74 0.73 -2.07
CA VAL A 251 24.92 0.90 -1.20
C VAL A 251 26.14 0.10 -1.65
N GLY A 252 26.06 -0.59 -2.79
CA GLY A 252 27.20 -1.26 -3.42
C GLY A 252 27.70 -2.51 -2.71
N VAL A 253 26.80 -3.28 -2.09
CA VAL A 253 27.13 -4.58 -1.47
C VAL A 253 26.43 -5.73 -2.18
N LYS A 254 26.83 -6.97 -1.86
CA LYS A 254 26.21 -8.19 -2.41
C LYS A 254 24.70 -8.17 -2.17
N ASP A 255 23.90 -8.36 -3.23
CA ASP A 255 22.44 -8.33 -3.18
C ASP A 255 21.82 -9.70 -2.81
N ASP A 256 22.35 -10.31 -1.75
CA ASP A 256 21.89 -11.59 -1.22
C ASP A 256 20.50 -11.53 -0.57
N GLY A 257 19.95 -10.32 -0.41
CA GLY A 257 18.64 -10.05 0.16
C GLY A 257 18.59 -10.24 1.65
N LYS A 258 19.73 -10.15 2.35
CA LYS A 258 19.85 -10.36 3.78
C LYS A 258 20.49 -9.15 4.47
N TYR A 259 19.80 -8.57 5.46
CA TYR A 259 20.24 -7.37 6.15
C TYR A 259 21.19 -7.72 7.29
N GLY A 260 22.42 -8.07 6.93
CA GLY A 260 23.50 -8.41 7.86
C GLY A 260 24.39 -7.22 8.23
N PRO A 261 25.47 -7.48 9.00
CA PRO A 261 26.42 -6.45 9.43
C PRO A 261 27.04 -5.65 8.27
N VAL A 262 27.38 -6.32 7.16
CA VAL A 262 27.96 -5.69 5.96
C VAL A 262 26.98 -4.68 5.36
N THR A 263 25.72 -5.08 5.17
CA THR A 263 24.65 -4.20 4.69
C THR A 263 24.43 -3.02 5.64
N ALA A 264 24.41 -3.26 6.95
CA ALA A 264 24.22 -2.21 7.94
C ALA A 264 25.37 -1.19 7.95
N ALA A 265 26.62 -1.64 7.80
CA ALA A 265 27.78 -0.76 7.68
C ALA A 265 27.70 0.10 6.41
N ALA A 266 27.40 -0.51 5.26
CA ALA A 266 27.25 0.23 4.01
C ALA A 266 26.09 1.25 4.03
N VAL A 267 24.99 0.92 4.73
CA VAL A 267 23.90 1.89 4.97
C VAL A 267 24.37 3.05 5.85
N LYS A 268 25.17 2.81 6.90
CA LYS A 268 25.76 3.90 7.71
C LYS A 268 26.67 4.80 6.87
N ASP A 269 27.47 4.23 5.99
CA ASP A 269 28.36 5.01 5.11
C ASP A 269 27.57 5.84 4.11
N TYR A 270 26.51 5.27 3.52
CA TYR A 270 25.55 6.00 2.70
C TYR A 270 24.91 7.15 3.48
N GLN A 271 24.40 6.88 4.69
CA GLN A 271 23.78 7.89 5.54
C GLN A 271 24.75 9.03 5.85
N ARG A 272 26.00 8.71 6.18
CA ARG A 272 27.05 9.71 6.43
C ARG A 272 27.32 10.56 5.19
N LYS A 273 27.45 9.91 4.02
CA LYS A 273 27.70 10.59 2.74
C LYS A 273 26.62 11.62 2.39
N TYR A 274 25.37 11.32 2.71
CA TYR A 274 24.23 12.18 2.35
C TYR A 274 23.65 12.98 3.52
N GLY A 275 24.37 13.08 4.63
CA GLY A 275 23.95 13.89 5.79
C GLY A 275 22.66 13.41 6.46
N LEU A 276 22.37 12.11 6.37
CA LEU A 276 21.23 11.48 7.04
C LEU A 276 21.62 11.03 8.45
N THR A 277 20.63 10.70 9.28
CA THR A 277 20.88 10.06 10.59
C THR A 277 21.68 8.77 10.40
N VAL A 278 22.86 8.68 11.01
CA VAL A 278 23.78 7.55 10.84
C VAL A 278 23.48 6.46 11.89
N ASP A 279 22.38 5.76 11.71
CA ASP A 279 21.93 4.68 12.62
C ASP A 279 22.04 3.28 12.00
N GLY A 280 22.35 3.18 10.71
CA GLY A 280 22.37 1.93 9.96
C GLY A 280 20.98 1.34 9.76
N ALA A 281 19.92 2.13 9.96
CA ALA A 281 18.55 1.77 9.68
C ALA A 281 18.05 2.43 8.39
N VAL A 282 17.49 1.64 7.49
CA VAL A 282 16.76 2.17 6.33
C VAL A 282 15.34 2.50 6.80
N GLY A 283 15.19 3.66 7.43
CA GLY A 283 13.91 4.27 7.76
C GLY A 283 13.38 5.16 6.62
N PRO A 284 12.24 5.83 6.82
CA PRO A 284 11.62 6.72 5.83
C PRO A 284 12.56 7.72 5.13
N GLN A 285 13.44 8.38 5.89
CA GLN A 285 14.42 9.33 5.32
C GLN A 285 15.42 8.64 4.38
N THR A 286 15.97 7.51 4.81
CA THR A 286 16.90 6.72 4.00
C THR A 286 16.21 6.16 2.76
N TRP A 287 14.97 5.64 2.89
CA TRP A 287 14.16 5.16 1.77
C TRP A 287 13.86 6.26 0.76
N GLY A 288 13.41 7.42 1.25
CA GLY A 288 13.10 8.58 0.42
C GLY A 288 14.33 9.11 -0.32
N HIS A 289 15.51 9.11 0.32
CA HIS A 289 16.73 9.54 -0.35
C HIS A 289 17.23 8.51 -1.40
N MET A 290 17.04 7.21 -1.15
CA MET A 290 17.51 6.16 -2.06
C MET A 290 16.62 5.95 -3.29
N PHE A 291 15.30 6.19 -3.18
CA PHE A 291 14.32 5.80 -4.22
C PHE A 291 13.18 6.81 -4.44
N GLY A 292 13.24 7.99 -3.82
CA GLY A 292 12.25 9.06 -3.96
C GLY A 292 12.68 10.17 -4.88
#